data_AF-A0A5E7LBF5-F1
#
_entry.id   AF-A0A5E7LBF5-F1
#
_cell.length_a   1.000
_cell.length_b   1.000
_cell.length_c   1.000
_cell.angle_alpha   90.00
_cell.angle_beta   90.00
_cell.angle_gamma   90.00
#
_symmetry.space_group_name_H-M   'P 1'
#
loop_
_entity.id
_entity.type
_entity.pdbx_description
1 polymer ?
#
loop_
_entity_poly.entity_id
_entity_poly.type
_entity_poly.pdbx_seq_one_letter_code
_entity_poly.pdbx_strand_id
1 'polypeptide(L)' 'MTVMDLAMPTKWPESEIEKLVKCQLRICADLAISLAIQLNTTPEFWMNLQSTYDLRRAQLRHAGS' A
#
# COMPACT_ATOMS: atom_id res chain seq x y z
N MET A 1 9.27 5.49 -14.08
CA MET A 1 8.39 5.86 -12.97
C MET A 1 9.21 5.75 -11.71
N THR A 2 9.66 6.88 -11.19
CA THR A 2 10.49 6.91 -9.97
C THR A 2 9.58 7.15 -8.77
N VAL A 3 10.07 6.82 -7.57
CA VAL A 3 9.39 7.03 -6.29
C VAL A 3 8.85 8.47 -6.14
N MET A 4 9.51 9.44 -6.79
CA MET A 4 9.13 10.85 -6.81
C MET A 4 7.80 11.14 -7.52
N ASP A 5 7.47 10.38 -8.58
CA ASP A 5 6.22 10.58 -9.34
C ASP A 5 4.98 10.31 -8.46
N LEU A 6 5.11 9.48 -7.43
CA LEU A 6 4.08 9.19 -6.43
C LEU A 6 4.12 10.16 -5.23
N ALA A 7 5.28 10.73 -4.93
CA ALA A 7 5.50 11.67 -3.82
C ALA A 7 4.96 13.08 -4.11
N MET A 8 5.09 13.54 -5.36
CA MET A 8 4.72 14.91 -5.75
C MET A 8 3.24 15.24 -5.56
N PRO A 9 2.27 14.35 -5.86
CA PRO A 9 0.85 14.67 -5.65
C PRO A 9 0.40 14.56 -4.19
N THR A 10 1.11 13.79 -3.37
CA THR A 10 0.58 13.32 -2.07
C THR A 10 1.26 13.93 -0.84
N LYS A 11 2.38 14.65 -0.97
CA LYS A 11 3.22 15.11 0.16
C LYS A 11 3.71 13.98 1.07
N TRP A 12 3.84 12.75 0.56
CA TRP A 12 4.43 11.67 1.34
C TRP A 12 5.96 11.80 1.35
N PRO A 13 6.61 11.71 2.53
CA PRO A 13 8.06 11.64 2.60
C PRO A 13 8.58 10.46 1.76
N GLU A 14 9.69 10.64 1.05
CA GLU A 14 10.34 9.59 0.26
C GLU A 14 10.59 8.31 1.07
N SER A 15 10.92 8.46 2.36
CA SER A 15 11.11 7.36 3.30
C SER A 15 9.85 6.53 3.54
N GLU A 16 8.66 7.12 3.46
CA GLU A 16 7.39 6.40 3.58
C GLU A 16 7.07 5.65 2.28
N ILE A 17 7.42 6.20 1.12
CA ILE A 17 7.23 5.48 -0.15
C ILE A 17 8.23 4.34 -0.28
N GLU A 18 9.48 4.50 0.17
CA GLU A 18 10.43 3.39 0.22
C GLU A 18 9.96 2.26 1.13
N LYS A 19 9.45 2.60 2.32
CA LYS A 19 8.86 1.61 3.24
C LYS A 19 7.66 0.94 2.61
N LEU A 20 6.84 1.67 1.85
CA LEU A 20 5.75 1.07 1.09
C LEU A 20 6.26 0.05 0.06
N VAL A 21 7.24 0.42 -0.76
CA VAL A 21 7.85 -0.48 -1.76
C VAL A 21 8.48 -1.71 -1.08
N LYS A 22 9.00 -1.54 0.14
CA LYS A 22 9.51 -2.63 0.98
C LYS A 22 8.41 -3.43 1.70
N CYS A 23 7.11 -3.17 1.44
CA CYS A 23 5.96 -3.73 2.15
C CYS A 23 6.00 -3.53 3.68
N GLN A 24 6.71 -2.51 4.15
CA GLN A 24 6.85 -2.16 5.56
C GLN A 24 5.76 -1.20 6.03
N LEU A 25 5.00 -0.61 5.10
CA LEU A 25 3.83 0.22 5.41
C LEU A 25 2.55 -0.36 4.82
N ARG A 26 1.46 -0.14 5.55
CA ARG A 26 0.11 -0.48 5.15
C ARG A 26 -0.33 0.43 4.00
N ILE A 27 -1.00 -0.12 3.00
CA ILE A 27 -1.64 0.67 1.94
C ILE A 27 -2.84 1.42 2.55
N CYS A 28 -2.75 2.74 2.61
CA CYS A 28 -3.84 3.63 3.01
C CYS A 28 -4.68 4.07 1.79
N ALA A 29 -5.88 4.62 2.03
CA ALA A 29 -6.80 4.99 0.94
C ALA A 29 -6.21 6.01 -0.05
N ASP A 30 -5.53 7.06 0.43
CA ASP A 30 -4.89 8.07 -0.43
C ASP A 30 -3.84 7.47 -1.36
N LEU A 31 -3.13 6.46 -0.85
CA LEU A 31 -2.12 5.74 -1.60
C LEU A 31 -2.74 4.77 -2.60
N ALA A 32 -3.82 4.08 -2.23
CA ALA A 32 -4.58 3.24 -3.16
C ALA A 32 -5.11 4.05 -4.35
N ILE A 33 -5.59 5.28 -4.11
CA ILE A 33 -6.01 6.21 -5.17
C ILE A 33 -4.85 6.58 -6.09
N SER A 34 -3.70 6.89 -5.50
CA SER A 34 -2.51 7.28 -6.26
C SER A 34 -1.97 6.12 -7.11
N LEU A 35 -1.92 4.90 -6.56
CA LEU A 35 -1.53 3.69 -7.28
C LEU A 35 -2.54 3.33 -8.38
N ALA A 36 -3.84 3.52 -8.12
CA ALA A 36 -4.89 3.30 -9.11
C ALA A 36 -4.71 4.17 -10.35
N ILE A 37 -4.44 5.47 -10.14
CA ILE A 37 -4.18 6.43 -11.23
C ILE A 37 -2.90 6.06 -12.00
N GLN A 38 -1.82 5.72 -11.29
CA GLN A 38 -0.52 5.44 -11.92
C GLN A 38 -0.47 4.11 -12.67
N LEU A 39 -1.12 3.08 -12.13
CA LEU A 39 -1.07 1.71 -12.66
C LEU A 39 -2.32 1.36 -13.47
N ASN A 40 -3.22 2.33 -13.67
CA ASN A 40 -4.47 2.17 -14.40
C ASN A 40 -5.34 1.04 -13.83
N THR A 41 -5.36 0.95 -12.50
CA THR A 41 -6.12 -0.02 -11.69
C THR A 41 -7.18 0.72 -10.86
N THR A 42 -7.87 0.04 -9.94
CA THR A 42 -8.86 0.67 -9.05
C THR A 42 -8.35 0.79 -7.61
N PRO A 43 -8.75 1.83 -6.85
CA PRO A 43 -8.36 1.96 -5.44
C PRO A 43 -8.85 0.77 -4.60
N GLU A 44 -10.03 0.24 -4.93
CA GLU A 44 -10.64 -0.91 -4.26
C GLU A 44 -9.80 -2.17 -4.42
N PHE A 45 -9.14 -2.36 -5.58
CA PHE A 45 -8.24 -3.47 -5.81
C PHE A 45 -7.09 -3.48 -4.79
N TRP A 46 -6.47 -2.32 -4.55
CA TRP A 46 -5.38 -2.16 -3.59
C TRP A 46 -5.83 -2.32 -2.14
N MET A 47 -6.99 -1.77 -1.80
CA MET A 47 -7.58 -1.91 -0.45
C MET A 47 -7.97 -3.36 -0.14
N ASN A 48 -8.47 -4.09 -1.14
CA ASN A 48 -8.79 -5.51 -0.99
C ASN A 48 -7.52 -6.36 -0.79
N LEU A 49 -6.44 -6.04 -1.51
CA LEU A 49 -5.14 -6.68 -1.33
C LEU A 49 -4.59 -6.47 0.09
N GLN A 50 -4.64 -5.23 0.59
CA GLN A 50 -4.20 -4.92 1.96
C GLN A 50 -5.05 -5.67 3.00
N SER A 51 -6.38 -5.68 2.83
CA SER A 51 -7.29 -6.36 3.76
C SER A 51 -7.02 -7.87 3.80
N THR A 52 -6.81 -8.49 2.63
CA THR A 52 -6.47 -9.91 2.52
C THR A 52 -5.13 -10.23 3.19
N TYR A 53 -4.13 -9.37 3.00
CA TYR A 53 -2.82 -9.52 3.63
C TYR A 53 -2.90 -9.40 5.16
N ASP A 54 -3.63 -8.40 5.67
CA ASP A 54 -3.84 -8.18 7.10
C ASP A 54 -4.54 -9.39 7.74
N LEU A 55 -5.58 -9.93 7.09
CA LEU A 55 -6.29 -11.12 7.52
C LEU A 55 -5.38 -12.34 7.56
N ARG A 56 -4.60 -12.60 6.49
CA ARG A 56 -3.67 -13.73 6.46
C ARG A 56 -2.59 -13.61 7.53
N ARG A 57 -2.06 -12.41 7.75
CA ARG A 57 -1.10 -12.16 8.84
C ARG A 57 -1.73 -12.36 10.22
N ALA A 58 -2.98 -11.94 10.42
CA ALA A 58 -3.70 -12.19 11.66
C ALA A 58 -3.92 -13.69 11.88
N GLN A 59 -4.36 -14.43 10.86
CA GLN A 59 -4.51 -15.88 10.90
C GLN A 59 -3.19 -16.58 11.25
N LEU A 60 -2.07 -16.18 10.65
CA LEU A 60 -0.76 -16.75 10.99
C LEU A 60 -0.35 -16.49 12.45
N ARG A 61 -0.69 -15.32 13.02
CA ARG A 61 -0.47 -15.05 14.44
C ARG A 61 -1.36 -15.90 15.35
N HIS A 62 -2.62 -16.11 14.94
CA HIS A 62 -3.59 -16.90 15.71
C HIS A 62 -3.41 -18.42 15.57
N ALA A 63 -2.87 -18.91 14.45
CA ALA A 63 -2.63 -20.34 14.22
C ALA A 63 -1.40 -20.89 14.96
N GLY A 64 -0.59 -20.01 15.57
CA GLY A 64 0.57 -20.37 16.40
C GLY A 64 0.32 -20.26 17.92
N SER A 65 -0.92 -20.07 18.37
CA SER A 65 -1.35 -20.19 19.77
C SER A 65 -2.08 -21.50 19.99
#